data_AF-A0A9D6J8Y6-F1
#
_entry.id   AF-A0A9D6J8Y6-F1
#
_cell.length_a   1.000
_cell.length_b   1.000
_cell.length_c   1.000
_cell.angle_alpha   90.00
_cell.angle_beta   90.00
_cell.angle_gamma   90.00
#
_symmetry.space_group_name_H-M   'P 1'
#
loop_
_entity.id
_entity.type
_entity.pdbx_description
1 polymer ?
#
loop_
_entity_poly.entity_id
_entity_poly.type
_entity_poly.pdbx_seq_one_letter_code
_entity_poly.pdbx_strand_id
1 'polypeptide(L)'
;MEFSKNLHELLDQQIFFQKLIWFMLTGSIFVYIFIAFIITTQLKLEFADMPDSVFLIVKILSFGCGIAAIFLRKHILSDEYVKSRISKENSPEDLAKLVKSGKPILDLVGKIEKLTPPEREIYGACKWYFRAEIICLALGDNVVILGFLNSILVKNWQSILPYAGVTLALNFAMFPRFHHFIRAYLKAEI
;
A
#
# COMPACT_ATOMS: atom_id res chain seq x y z
N MET A 1 12.97 3.94 26.93
CA MET A 1 14.07 4.12 25.97
C MET A 1 13.74 5.37 25.18
N GLU A 2 14.62 6.37 25.17
CA GLU A 2 14.42 7.60 24.39
C GLU A 2 15.07 7.38 23.02
N PHE A 3 14.28 7.46 21.94
CA PHE A 3 14.79 7.29 20.59
C PHE A 3 15.58 8.51 20.15
N SER A 4 16.60 8.31 19.32
CA SER A 4 17.36 9.41 18.75
C SER A 4 16.46 10.30 17.88
N LYS A 5 16.77 11.60 17.87
CA LYS A 5 16.13 12.57 16.98
C LYS A 5 16.19 12.15 15.51
N ASN A 6 17.28 11.49 15.10
CA ASN A 6 17.48 11.00 13.74
C ASN A 6 16.43 9.94 13.36
N LEU A 7 16.13 9.00 14.27
CA LEU A 7 15.10 7.98 14.02
C LEU A 7 13.72 8.63 13.87
N HIS A 8 13.38 9.55 14.76
CA HIS A 8 12.11 10.28 14.69
C HIS A 8 11.93 11.00 13.35
N GLU A 9 12.94 11.76 12.90
CA GLU A 9 12.88 12.44 11.60
C GLU A 9 12.66 11.47 10.42
N LEU A 10 13.35 10.32 10.42
CA LEU A 10 13.21 9.31 9.35
C LEU A 10 11.82 8.65 9.37
N LEU A 11 11.32 8.31 10.55
CA LEU A 11 10.00 7.70 10.71
C LEU A 11 8.89 8.68 10.34
N ASP A 12 8.99 9.94 10.77
CA ASP A 12 8.00 10.98 10.47
C ASP A 12 7.89 11.24 8.97
N GLN A 13 9.02 11.32 8.27
CA GLN A 13 9.05 11.44 6.82
C GLN A 13 8.34 10.26 6.15
N GLN A 14 8.61 9.04 6.60
CA GLN A 14 7.99 7.84 6.03
C GLN A 14 6.49 7.75 6.31
N ILE A 15 6.07 8.08 7.53
CA ILE A 15 4.65 8.14 7.93
C ILE A 15 3.91 9.16 7.09
N PHE A 16 4.52 10.33 6.85
CA PHE A 16 3.94 11.35 5.99
C PHE A 16 3.72 10.82 4.57
N PHE A 17 4.74 10.21 3.95
CA PHE A 17 4.62 9.63 2.61
C PHE A 17 3.54 8.55 2.53
N GLN A 18 3.44 7.71 3.56
CA GLN A 18 2.43 6.66 3.63
C GLN A 18 1.00 7.22 3.70
N LYS A 19 0.77 8.21 4.57
CA LYS A 19 -0.53 8.91 4.64
C LYS A 19 -0.86 9.58 3.32
N LEU A 20 0.14 10.18 2.68
CA LEU A 20 -0.02 10.85 1.39
C LEU A 20 -0.41 9.85 0.29
N ILE A 21 0.29 8.71 0.18
CA ILE A 21 -0.03 7.64 -0.78
C ILE A 21 -1.43 7.08 -0.52
N TRP A 22 -1.75 6.78 0.74
CA TRP A 22 -3.07 6.30 1.15
C TRP A 22 -4.17 7.29 0.75
N PHE A 23 -3.96 8.59 0.98
CA PHE A 23 -4.90 9.63 0.61
C PHE A 23 -5.06 9.74 -0.91
N MET A 24 -3.97 9.70 -1.67
CA MET A 24 -4.02 9.73 -3.14
C MET A 24 -4.79 8.53 -3.71
N LEU A 25 -4.50 7.31 -3.24
CA LEU A 25 -5.17 6.08 -3.71
C LEU A 25 -6.62 5.95 -3.21
N THR A 26 -6.98 6.61 -2.11
CA THR A 26 -8.37 6.70 -1.69
C THR A 26 -9.12 7.77 -2.48
N GLY A 27 -8.45 8.88 -2.80
CA GLY A 27 -8.97 9.95 -3.64
C GLY A 27 -9.22 9.52 -5.09
N SER A 28 -8.34 8.68 -5.67
CA SER A 28 -8.47 8.16 -7.04
C SER A 28 -9.79 7.43 -7.26
N ILE A 29 -10.34 6.75 -6.25
CA ILE A 29 -11.63 6.05 -6.31
C ILE A 29 -12.75 7.02 -6.74
N PHE A 30 -12.81 8.22 -6.15
CA PHE A 30 -13.81 9.22 -6.49
C PHE A 30 -13.61 9.76 -7.91
N VAL A 31 -12.35 9.91 -8.33
CA VAL A 31 -12.01 10.30 -9.70
C VAL A 31 -12.49 9.25 -10.70
N TYR A 32 -12.27 7.95 -10.44
CA TYR A 32 -12.76 6.87 -11.31
C TYR A 32 -14.28 6.85 -11.40
N ILE A 33 -14.99 7.02 -10.27
CA ILE A 33 -16.46 7.11 -10.26
C ILE A 33 -16.94 8.29 -11.10
N PHE A 34 -16.33 9.47 -10.91
CA PHE A 34 -16.68 10.68 -11.64
C PHE A 34 -16.46 10.51 -13.15
N ILE A 35 -15.31 9.96 -13.55
CA ILE A 35 -15.00 9.69 -14.97
C ILE A 35 -15.99 8.67 -15.55
N ALA A 36 -16.30 7.59 -14.83
CA ALA A 36 -17.29 6.60 -15.27
C ALA A 36 -18.67 7.24 -15.50
N PHE A 37 -19.08 8.13 -14.60
CA PHE A 37 -20.32 8.88 -14.73
C PHE A 37 -20.34 9.75 -16.01
N ILE A 38 -19.28 10.52 -16.25
CA ILE A 38 -19.15 11.37 -17.46
C ILE A 38 -19.17 10.51 -18.74
N ILE A 39 -18.36 9.45 -18.79
CA ILE A 39 -18.26 8.59 -19.99
C ILE A 39 -19.60 7.93 -20.32
N THR A 40 -20.26 7.32 -19.33
CA THR A 40 -21.48 6.52 -19.57
C THR A 40 -22.73 7.38 -19.76
N THR A 41 -22.82 8.56 -19.13
CA THR A 41 -24.03 9.39 -19.14
C THR A 41 -23.97 10.51 -20.17
N GLN A 42 -22.82 11.19 -20.29
CA GLN A 42 -22.68 12.40 -21.11
C GLN A 42 -22.14 12.08 -22.50
N LEU A 43 -21.05 11.31 -22.57
CA LEU A 43 -20.37 11.05 -23.85
C LEU A 43 -21.05 9.95 -24.67
N LYS A 44 -21.76 9.02 -24.01
CA LYS A 44 -22.48 7.89 -24.64
C LYS A 44 -21.60 7.16 -25.67
N LEU A 45 -20.33 6.95 -25.35
CA LEU A 45 -19.39 6.29 -26.26
C LEU A 45 -19.93 4.90 -26.64
N GLU A 46 -20.06 4.66 -27.94
CA GLU A 46 -20.46 3.36 -28.46
C GLU A 46 -19.25 2.43 -28.52
N PHE A 47 -19.10 1.64 -27.46
CA PHE A 47 -18.19 0.50 -27.48
C PHE A 47 -18.86 -0.68 -28.18
N ALA A 48 -18.08 -1.40 -28.99
CA ALA A 48 -18.48 -2.68 -29.56
C ALA A 48 -18.87 -3.65 -28.45
N ASP A 49 -19.87 -4.48 -28.70
CA ASP A 49 -20.31 -5.49 -27.75
C ASP A 49 -19.15 -6.45 -27.46
N MET A 50 -18.75 -6.50 -26.19
CA MET A 50 -17.67 -7.37 -25.74
C MET A 50 -18.21 -8.77 -25.45
N PRO A 51 -17.45 -9.83 -25.72
CA PRO A 51 -17.84 -11.19 -25.37
C PRO A 51 -18.05 -11.36 -23.86
N ASP A 52 -19.02 -12.19 -23.46
CA ASP A 52 -19.31 -12.53 -22.05
C ASP A 52 -18.08 -13.03 -21.28
N SER A 53 -17.14 -13.68 -21.97
CA SER A 53 -15.88 -14.15 -21.40
C SER A 53 -15.04 -13.02 -20.81
N VAL A 54 -15.03 -11.84 -21.43
CA VAL A 54 -14.29 -10.66 -20.94
C VAL A 54 -14.89 -10.18 -19.62
N PHE A 55 -16.22 -10.10 -19.51
CA PHE A 55 -16.91 -9.73 -18.27
C PHE A 55 -16.59 -10.71 -17.13
N LEU A 56 -16.59 -12.01 -17.43
CA LEU A 56 -16.24 -13.03 -16.45
C LEU A 56 -14.78 -12.88 -15.96
N ILE A 57 -13.84 -12.64 -16.87
CA ILE A 57 -12.42 -12.43 -16.55
C ILE A 57 -12.26 -11.22 -15.63
N VAL A 58 -12.90 -10.09 -15.93
CA VAL A 58 -12.84 -8.88 -15.10
C VAL A 58 -13.35 -9.15 -13.67
N LYS A 59 -14.45 -9.90 -13.53
CA LYS A 59 -15.01 -10.28 -12.22
C LYS A 59 -14.08 -11.22 -11.45
N ILE A 60 -13.48 -12.22 -12.11
CA ILE A 60 -12.54 -13.14 -11.45
C ILE A 60 -11.28 -12.40 -11.00
N LEU A 61 -10.71 -11.55 -11.85
CA LEU A 61 -9.50 -10.78 -11.52
C LEU A 61 -9.75 -9.81 -10.37
N SER A 62 -10.86 -9.07 -10.39
CA SER A 62 -11.20 -8.13 -9.32
C SER A 62 -11.42 -8.83 -7.99
N PHE A 63 -12.13 -9.96 -7.99
CA PHE A 63 -12.29 -10.78 -6.80
C PHE A 63 -10.95 -11.34 -6.31
N GLY A 64 -10.11 -11.84 -7.23
CA GLY A 64 -8.76 -12.32 -6.93
C GLY A 64 -7.87 -11.25 -6.30
N CYS A 65 -7.88 -10.02 -6.84
CA CYS A 65 -7.16 -8.87 -6.27
C CYS A 65 -7.66 -8.54 -4.85
N GLY A 66 -8.97 -8.54 -4.62
CA GLY A 66 -9.55 -8.30 -3.30
C GLY A 66 -9.13 -9.37 -2.27
N ILE A 67 -9.20 -10.65 -2.63
CA ILE A 67 -8.73 -11.75 -1.79
C ILE A 67 -7.24 -11.63 -1.53
N ALA A 68 -6.44 -11.40 -2.57
CA ALA A 68 -4.99 -11.27 -2.45
C ALA A 68 -4.64 -10.13 -1.51
N ALA A 69 -5.31 -8.97 -1.59
CA ALA A 69 -5.09 -7.84 -0.70
C ALA A 69 -5.37 -8.20 0.78
N ILE A 70 -6.47 -8.91 1.05
CA ILE A 70 -6.83 -9.36 2.41
C ILE A 70 -5.82 -10.38 2.93
N PHE A 71 -5.48 -11.39 2.11
CA PHE A 71 -4.56 -12.46 2.47
C PHE A 71 -3.15 -11.91 2.72
N LEU A 72 -2.65 -11.07 1.81
CA LEU A 72 -1.35 -10.42 1.92
C LEU A 72 -1.29 -9.62 3.22
N ARG A 73 -2.32 -8.83 3.50
CA ARG A 73 -2.40 -8.09 4.76
C ARG A 73 -2.35 -9.00 5.98
N LYS A 74 -3.17 -10.06 6.02
CA LYS A 74 -3.23 -10.95 7.20
C LYS A 74 -1.92 -11.68 7.43
N HIS A 75 -1.25 -12.14 6.38
CA HIS A 75 -0.03 -12.94 6.50
C HIS A 75 1.25 -12.13 6.60
N ILE A 76 1.37 -11.09 5.78
CA ILE A 76 2.57 -10.25 5.74
C ILE A 76 2.56 -9.31 6.94
N LEU A 77 1.45 -8.65 7.25
CA LEU A 77 1.41 -7.68 8.34
C LEU A 77 1.11 -8.32 9.71
N SER A 78 1.31 -9.65 9.87
CA SER A 78 1.19 -10.30 11.16
C SER A 78 2.38 -9.98 12.06
N ASP A 79 2.14 -9.85 13.36
CA ASP A 79 3.18 -9.54 14.34
C ASP A 79 4.29 -10.60 14.34
N GLU A 80 3.93 -11.88 14.13
CA GLU A 80 4.87 -12.99 14.04
C GLU A 80 5.79 -12.86 12.82
N TYR A 81 5.23 -12.53 11.66
CA TYR A 81 6.02 -12.40 10.44
C TYR A 81 6.94 -11.17 10.51
N VAL A 82 6.42 -10.05 11.00
CA VAL A 82 7.22 -8.84 11.28
C VAL A 82 8.40 -9.19 12.19
N LYS A 83 8.15 -9.81 13.35
CA LYS A 83 9.22 -10.20 14.29
C LYS A 83 10.27 -11.09 13.63
N SER A 84 9.86 -12.05 12.79
CA SER A 84 10.78 -12.95 12.09
C SER A 84 11.64 -12.28 11.02
N ARG A 85 11.20 -11.13 10.48
CA ARG A 85 11.91 -10.37 9.44
C ARG A 85 12.88 -9.34 10.02
N ILE A 86 12.52 -8.74 11.15
CA ILE A 86 13.39 -7.77 11.85
C ILE A 86 14.76 -8.41 12.15
N SER A 87 14.77 -9.67 12.56
CA SER A 87 15.99 -10.41 12.86
C SER A 87 16.85 -10.77 11.63
N LYS A 88 16.32 -10.64 10.41
CA LYS A 88 17.01 -11.07 9.17
C LYS A 88 17.52 -9.91 8.29
N GLU A 89 16.85 -8.76 8.28
CA GLU A 89 17.04 -7.73 7.23
C GLU A 89 18.06 -6.62 7.59
N ASN A 90 18.75 -6.74 8.73
CA ASN A 90 19.69 -5.72 9.22
C ASN A 90 21.17 -6.13 9.13
N SER A 91 21.52 -7.00 8.18
CA SER A 91 22.94 -7.28 7.91
C SER A 91 23.64 -5.99 7.44
N PRO A 92 24.79 -5.61 8.01
CA PRO A 92 25.56 -4.44 7.57
C PRO A 92 25.87 -4.45 6.07
N GLU A 93 25.89 -5.63 5.46
CA GLU A 93 26.16 -5.86 4.05
C GLU A 93 25.07 -5.30 3.13
N ASP A 94 23.79 -5.35 3.53
CA ASP A 94 22.69 -4.83 2.71
C ASP A 94 22.62 -3.30 2.73
N LEU A 95 23.05 -2.67 3.82
CA LEU A 95 23.29 -1.22 3.90
C LEU A 95 24.45 -0.82 2.99
N ALA A 96 25.54 -1.60 2.99
CA ALA A 96 26.71 -1.35 2.13
C ALA A 96 26.37 -1.45 0.63
N LYS A 97 25.44 -2.34 0.22
CA LYS A 97 24.97 -2.43 -1.17
C LYS A 97 24.21 -1.18 -1.61
N LEU A 98 23.42 -0.56 -0.73
CA LEU A 98 22.70 0.68 -1.04
C LEU A 98 23.68 1.85 -1.24
N VAL A 99 24.73 1.94 -0.43
CA VAL A 99 25.79 2.96 -0.57
C VAL A 99 26.54 2.79 -1.89
N LYS A 100 26.85 1.56 -2.31
CA LYS A 100 27.52 1.27 -3.59
C LYS A 100 26.68 1.60 -4.83
N SER A 101 25.36 1.77 -4.71
CA SER A 101 24.48 2.06 -5.85
C SER A 101 24.55 3.50 -6.39
N GLY A 102 25.39 4.36 -5.79
CA GLY A 102 25.75 5.67 -6.36
C GLY A 102 24.62 6.71 -6.42
N LYS A 103 23.45 6.42 -5.86
CA LYS A 103 22.35 7.40 -5.81
C LYS A 103 22.65 8.48 -4.76
N PRO A 104 22.22 9.74 -4.99
CA PRO A 104 22.45 10.87 -4.08
C PRO A 104 21.61 10.70 -2.82
N ILE A 105 22.11 9.88 -1.90
CA ILE A 105 21.52 9.56 -0.60
C ILE A 105 22.60 9.76 0.48
N LEU A 106 23.56 10.66 0.25
CA LEU A 106 24.64 10.93 1.22
C LEU A 106 24.06 11.34 2.59
N ASP A 107 22.97 12.12 2.60
CA ASP A 107 22.35 12.57 3.84
C ASP A 107 21.58 11.45 4.57
N LEU A 108 20.87 10.59 3.83
CA LEU A 108 20.10 9.49 4.44
C LEU A 108 21.01 8.34 4.91
N VAL A 109 22.10 8.04 4.19
CA VAL A 109 23.12 7.08 4.63
C VAL A 109 23.77 7.59 5.92
N GLY A 110 24.17 8.86 5.96
CA GLY A 110 24.73 9.46 7.17
C GLY A 110 23.75 9.46 8.35
N LYS A 111 22.45 9.65 8.12
CA LYS A 111 21.42 9.50 9.16
C LYS A 111 21.26 8.06 9.64
N ILE A 112 21.26 7.08 8.74
CA ILE A 112 21.14 5.65 9.09
C ILE A 112 22.37 5.13 9.84
N GLU A 113 23.58 5.55 9.45
CA GLU A 113 24.82 5.17 10.14
C GLU A 113 24.85 5.64 11.60
N LYS A 114 24.23 6.79 11.89
CA LYS A 114 24.11 7.35 13.24
C LYS A 114 23.08 6.63 14.13
N LEU A 115 22.27 5.73 13.57
CA LEU A 115 21.31 4.94 14.34
C LEU A 115 22.02 3.82 15.11
N THR A 116 21.59 3.60 16.34
CA THR A 116 21.99 2.43 17.13
C THR A 116 21.44 1.14 16.50
N PRO A 117 22.01 -0.05 16.78
CA PRO A 117 21.52 -1.31 16.21
C PRO A 117 20.00 -1.55 16.40
N PRO A 118 19.41 -1.32 17.60
CA PRO A 118 17.96 -1.46 17.78
C PRO A 118 17.15 -0.46 16.94
N GLU A 119 17.62 0.77 16.78
CA GLU A 119 16.95 1.77 15.95
C GLU A 119 17.00 1.42 14.46
N ARG A 120 18.11 0.84 14.00
CA ARG A 120 18.22 0.32 12.62
C ARG A 120 17.23 -0.81 12.40
N GLU A 121 17.07 -1.69 13.39
CA GLU A 121 16.10 -2.78 13.34
C GLU A 121 14.67 -2.26 13.19
N ILE A 122 14.27 -1.30 14.02
CA ILE A 122 12.97 -0.64 13.94
C ILE A 122 12.77 0.04 12.58
N TYR A 123 13.78 0.76 12.10
CA TYR A 123 13.71 1.45 10.81
C TYR A 123 13.60 0.47 9.63
N GLY A 124 14.35 -0.64 9.65
CA GLY A 124 14.26 -1.72 8.66
C GLY A 124 12.86 -2.34 8.63
N ALA A 125 12.31 -2.63 9.80
CA ALA A 125 10.96 -3.16 9.96
C ALA A 125 9.90 -2.21 9.38
N CYS A 126 10.03 -0.93 9.70
CA CYS A 126 9.19 0.15 9.20
C CYS A 126 9.21 0.24 7.67
N LYS A 127 10.39 0.21 7.04
CA LYS A 127 10.54 0.20 5.57
C LYS A 127 9.87 -1.01 4.92
N TRP A 128 10.05 -2.17 5.53
CA TRP A 128 9.44 -3.39 5.03
C TRP A 128 7.91 -3.34 5.13
N TYR A 129 7.38 -2.91 6.27
CA TYR A 129 5.94 -2.72 6.50
C TYR A 129 5.33 -1.77 5.47
N PHE A 130 6.00 -0.64 5.23
CA PHE A 130 5.58 0.34 4.23
C PHE A 130 5.51 -0.23 2.81
N ARG A 131 6.48 -1.06 2.40
CA ARG A 131 6.43 -1.73 1.09
C ARG A 131 5.24 -2.67 0.98
N ALA A 132 5.00 -3.49 2.02
CA ALA A 132 3.88 -4.41 2.06
C ALA A 132 2.54 -3.67 1.98
N GLU A 133 2.41 -2.54 2.68
CA GLU A 133 1.22 -1.70 2.62
C GLU A 133 0.98 -1.11 1.23
N ILE A 134 2.01 -0.59 0.56
CA ILE A 134 1.88 -0.10 -0.82
C ILE A 134 1.36 -1.19 -1.74
N ILE A 135 1.86 -2.43 -1.62
CA ILE A 135 1.39 -3.55 -2.45
C ILE A 135 -0.09 -3.85 -2.15
N CYS A 136 -0.49 -3.84 -0.86
CA CYS A 136 -1.88 -4.06 -0.49
C CYS A 136 -2.80 -2.95 -1.04
N LEU A 137 -2.39 -1.69 -0.96
CA LEU A 137 -3.14 -0.56 -1.51
C LEU A 137 -3.23 -0.62 -3.04
N ALA A 138 -2.14 -1.00 -3.73
CA ALA A 138 -2.13 -1.19 -5.17
C ALA A 138 -3.05 -2.33 -5.62
N LEU A 139 -3.12 -3.43 -4.86
CA LEU A 139 -4.09 -4.50 -5.10
C LEU A 139 -5.53 -4.00 -4.91
N GLY A 140 -5.78 -3.17 -3.89
CA GLY A 140 -7.07 -2.50 -3.69
C GLY A 140 -7.46 -1.58 -4.85
N ASP A 141 -6.52 -0.77 -5.35
CA ASP A 141 -6.75 0.14 -6.48
C ASP A 141 -7.06 -0.64 -7.78
N ASN A 142 -6.42 -1.78 -8.00
CA ASN A 142 -6.76 -2.66 -9.13
C ASN A 142 -8.22 -3.16 -9.09
N VAL A 143 -8.81 -3.38 -7.90
CA VAL A 143 -10.23 -3.75 -7.78
C VAL A 143 -11.13 -2.65 -8.34
N VAL A 144 -10.88 -1.38 -8.01
CA VAL A 144 -11.69 -0.26 -8.51
C VAL A 144 -11.42 0.02 -9.99
N ILE A 145 -10.18 -0.13 -10.48
CA ILE A 145 -9.86 0.00 -11.91
C ILE A 145 -10.63 -1.06 -12.73
N LEU A 146 -10.72 -2.29 -12.25
CA LEU A 146 -11.51 -3.34 -12.89
C LEU A 146 -13.01 -3.05 -12.81
N GLY A 147 -13.49 -2.47 -11.70
CA GLY A 147 -14.87 -1.96 -11.59
C GLY A 147 -15.17 -0.82 -12.56
N PHE A 148 -14.20 0.08 -12.76
CA PHE A 148 -14.28 1.17 -13.73
C PHE A 148 -14.40 0.60 -15.15
N LEU A 149 -13.54 -0.35 -15.50
CA LEU A 149 -13.64 -1.07 -16.78
C LEU A 149 -15.02 -1.73 -16.94
N ASN A 150 -15.50 -2.45 -15.92
CA ASN A 150 -16.82 -3.06 -15.93
C ASN A 150 -17.95 -2.02 -16.16
N SER A 151 -17.83 -0.83 -15.58
CA SER A 151 -18.82 0.24 -15.76
C SER A 151 -18.91 0.78 -17.18
N ILE A 152 -17.78 0.84 -17.87
CA ILE A 152 -17.72 1.21 -19.28
C ILE A 152 -18.34 0.09 -20.13
N LEU A 153 -17.97 -1.16 -19.86
CA LEU A 153 -18.44 -2.31 -20.62
C LEU A 153 -19.96 -2.52 -20.51
N VAL A 154 -20.54 -2.35 -19.31
CA VAL A 154 -21.99 -2.45 -19.08
C VAL A 154 -22.73 -1.15 -19.44
N LYS A 155 -22.00 -0.09 -19.83
CA LYS A 155 -22.56 1.24 -20.12
C LYS A 155 -23.40 1.78 -18.94
N ASN A 156 -23.02 1.44 -17.71
CA ASN A 156 -23.70 1.86 -16.49
C ASN A 156 -22.67 2.18 -15.39
N TRP A 157 -22.54 3.46 -15.06
CA TRP A 157 -21.62 3.92 -14.01
C TRP A 157 -21.91 3.28 -12.66
N GLN A 158 -23.17 2.96 -12.34
CA GLN A 158 -23.52 2.39 -11.03
C GLN A 158 -22.84 1.04 -10.77
N SER A 159 -22.44 0.33 -11.83
CA SER A 159 -21.76 -0.96 -11.66
C SER A 159 -20.34 -0.84 -11.10
N ILE A 160 -19.73 0.36 -11.02
CA ILE A 160 -18.47 0.59 -10.31
C ILE A 160 -18.64 0.58 -8.77
N LEU A 161 -19.83 0.92 -8.27
CA LEU A 161 -20.08 1.15 -6.85
C LEU A 161 -19.72 -0.04 -5.94
N PRO A 162 -20.05 -1.31 -6.24
CA PRO A 162 -19.62 -2.43 -5.40
C PRO A 162 -18.10 -2.55 -5.33
N TYR A 163 -17.38 -2.31 -6.42
CA TYR A 163 -15.91 -2.34 -6.46
C TYR A 163 -15.32 -1.20 -5.64
N ALA A 164 -15.83 0.02 -5.82
CA ALA A 164 -15.42 1.18 -5.04
C ALA A 164 -15.68 0.98 -3.53
N GLY A 165 -16.82 0.40 -3.16
CA GLY A 165 -17.14 0.07 -1.77
C GLY A 165 -16.16 -0.93 -1.16
N VAL A 166 -15.82 -1.99 -1.90
CA VAL A 166 -14.81 -2.97 -1.47
C VAL A 166 -13.44 -2.31 -1.35
N THR A 167 -12.98 -1.54 -2.34
CA THR A 167 -11.69 -0.84 -2.28
C THR A 167 -11.63 0.15 -1.13
N LEU A 168 -12.70 0.93 -0.89
CA LEU A 168 -12.77 1.83 0.26
C LEU A 168 -12.68 1.07 1.57
N ALA A 169 -13.43 -0.03 1.72
CA ALA A 169 -13.35 -0.87 2.92
C ALA A 169 -11.94 -1.42 3.13
N LEU A 170 -11.26 -1.87 2.07
CA LEU A 170 -9.87 -2.32 2.13
C LEU A 170 -8.92 -1.19 2.54
N ASN A 171 -9.00 -0.03 1.88
CA ASN A 171 -8.17 1.14 2.17
C ASN A 171 -8.37 1.63 3.61
N PHE A 172 -9.62 1.78 4.07
CA PHE A 172 -9.90 2.20 5.45
C PHE A 172 -9.40 1.19 6.47
N ALA A 173 -9.57 -0.09 6.18
CA ALA A 173 -9.03 -1.11 7.04
C ALA A 173 -7.49 -0.99 7.06
N MET A 174 -6.84 -0.66 5.94
CA MET A 174 -5.38 -0.46 5.80
C MET A 174 -4.89 0.93 6.19
N PHE A 175 -5.68 1.72 6.92
CA PHE A 175 -5.25 3.06 7.33
C PHE A 175 -3.90 3.00 8.06
N PRO A 176 -2.93 3.88 7.73
CA PRO A 176 -1.58 3.85 8.29
C PRO A 176 -1.59 4.12 9.80
N ARG A 177 -1.48 3.04 10.59
CA ARG A 177 -1.48 3.06 12.07
C ARG A 177 -0.10 2.80 12.64
N PHE A 178 0.88 3.63 12.27
CA PHE A 178 2.28 3.50 12.72
C PHE A 178 2.46 3.45 14.25
N HIS A 179 1.60 4.15 14.98
CA HIS A 179 1.61 4.17 16.45
C HIS A 179 1.38 2.80 17.08
N HIS A 180 0.67 1.90 16.39
CA HIS A 180 0.42 0.55 16.88
C HIS A 180 1.67 -0.32 16.74
N PHE A 181 2.36 -0.18 15.61
CA PHE A 181 3.60 -0.90 15.33
C PHE A 181 4.70 -0.58 16.35
N ILE A 182 4.97 0.71 16.58
CA ILE A 182 6.00 1.15 17.54
C ILE A 182 5.68 0.66 18.95
N ARG A 183 4.40 0.70 19.38
CA ARG A 183 3.99 0.16 20.69
C ARG A 183 4.13 -1.35 20.79
N ALA A 184 3.78 -2.09 19.73
CA ALA A 184 3.90 -3.55 19.72
C ALA A 184 5.37 -3.99 19.81
N TYR A 185 6.26 -3.29 19.09
CA TYR A 185 7.71 -3.52 19.18
C TYR A 185 8.24 -3.25 20.59
N LEU A 186 7.94 -2.08 21.16
CA LEU A 186 8.37 -1.70 22.50
C LEU A 186 7.88 -2.64 23.61
N LYS A 187 6.73 -3.29 23.43
CA LYS A 187 6.19 -4.29 24.37
C LYS A 187 6.83 -5.67 24.24
N ALA A 188 7.49 -5.97 23.13
CA ALA A 188 8.09 -7.28 22.90
C ALA A 188 9.51 -7.40 23.46
N GLU A 189 10.16 -6.28 23.80
CA GLU A 189 11.51 -6.22 24.39
C GLU A 189 11.50 -6.06 25.92
N ILE A 190 10.32 -5.96 26.55
CA ILE A 190 10.11 -5.95 28.01
C ILE A 190 9.55 -7.32 28.42
#